data_AF-A0A3N2BEU5-F1
#
_entry.id   AF-A0A3N2BEU5-F1
#
_cell.length_a   1.000
_cell.length_b   1.000
_cell.length_c   1.000
_cell.angle_alpha   90.00
_cell.angle_beta   90.00
_cell.angle_gamma   90.00
#
_symmetry.space_group_name_H-M   'P 1'
#
loop_
_entity.id
_entity.type
_entity.pdbx_description
1 polymer ?
#
loop_
_entity_poly.entity_id
_entity_poly.type
_entity_poly.pdbx_seq_one_letter_code
_entity_poly.pdbx_strand_id
1 'polypeptide(L)'
;MTKLVSLYTGSPVALLAGSGAIALLASGVMVWSHSERWFGVLPTTLSLSTLPLILTPMICGGLGAFLAGQQRRWGAAEWLAVSSASPRRLLRPVLISVLALAIGTHLILVVAMVVASLLRGADVSLVPSHLLLVVPAGCAYAATWAALGVLLGRMVRQEIALPLASISPYLAYFLMLYFIESSRLGGIVIIDQRSWLEFIPTLPMLAAQLAFWSAAAATLSALALRAWGVAQLPTLGMLIALGALLVVGPAVEERSAPDEEVCVGSSPEVCVPHSHETVLEEYHAATRDTLERVPEALWPDRVVSESPVHGVTEPGTVVAPPLSGNTSQALRIDEERFAVGLGEALLLRCILVVGAEEWSEVIGDLEEWWRTWWRLDMDLDPSEQHWAGDWTAQEGVIRAVEGFRSEPAAVQEQWWERTAQAISECELESIELP
;
A
#
# COMPACT_ATOMS: atom_id res chain seq x y z
N MET A 1 -13.77 -4.26 -50.44
CA MET A 1 -12.97 -5.01 -49.44
C MET A 1 -11.82 -4.19 -48.84
N THR A 2 -11.06 -3.42 -49.63
CA THR A 2 -9.90 -2.63 -49.15
C THR A 2 -10.22 -1.45 -48.22
N LYS A 3 -11.39 -0.79 -48.34
CA LYS A 3 -11.80 0.30 -47.41
C LYS A 3 -12.34 -0.18 -46.06
N LEU A 4 -12.80 -1.43 -45.95
CA LEU A 4 -13.26 -2.02 -44.69
C LEU A 4 -12.09 -2.50 -43.82
N VAL A 5 -10.98 -2.91 -44.43
CA VAL A 5 -9.75 -3.30 -43.71
C VAL A 5 -9.04 -2.09 -43.10
N SER A 6 -9.08 -0.93 -43.77
CA SER A 6 -8.44 0.31 -43.28
C SER A 6 -9.12 0.95 -42.06
N LEU A 7 -10.42 0.74 -41.84
CA LEU A 7 -11.12 1.14 -40.61
C LEU A 7 -10.90 0.14 -39.46
N TYR A 8 -10.45 -1.08 -39.76
CA TYR A 8 -10.32 -2.19 -38.81
C TYR A 8 -8.95 -2.32 -38.15
N THR A 9 -7.88 -1.77 -38.73
CA THR A 9 -6.53 -1.91 -38.18
C THR A 9 -6.19 -0.84 -37.14
N GLY A 10 -6.78 0.36 -37.22
CA GLY A 10 -6.55 1.44 -36.26
C GLY A 10 -7.33 1.30 -34.96
N SER A 11 -8.58 0.83 -35.01
CA SER A 11 -9.50 0.83 -33.86
C SER A 11 -9.12 -0.11 -32.70
N PRO A 12 -8.79 -1.40 -32.93
CA PRO A 12 -8.50 -2.33 -31.82
C PRO A 12 -7.11 -2.09 -31.21
N VAL A 13 -6.12 -1.67 -32.01
CA VAL A 13 -4.78 -1.33 -31.50
C VAL A 13 -4.84 -0.07 -30.64
N ALA A 14 -5.53 0.98 -31.10
CA ALA A 14 -5.74 2.19 -30.31
C ALA A 14 -6.50 1.92 -29.02
N LEU A 15 -7.52 1.03 -29.04
CA LEU A 15 -8.26 0.65 -27.86
C LEU A 15 -7.41 -0.14 -26.85
N LEU A 16 -6.59 -1.09 -27.33
CA LEU A 16 -5.65 -1.84 -26.48
C LEU A 16 -4.61 -0.90 -25.86
N ALA A 17 -4.00 -0.02 -26.66
CA ALA A 17 -3.01 0.96 -26.20
C ALA A 17 -3.62 1.93 -25.19
N GLY A 18 -4.80 2.49 -25.49
CA GLY A 18 -5.51 3.40 -24.59
C GLY A 18 -5.90 2.73 -23.28
N SER A 19 -6.41 1.49 -23.31
CA SER A 19 -6.75 0.74 -22.10
C SER A 19 -5.50 0.38 -21.28
N GLY A 20 -4.40 0.04 -21.95
CA GLY A 20 -3.10 -0.18 -21.29
C GLY A 20 -2.57 1.07 -20.61
N ALA A 21 -2.62 2.22 -21.29
CA ALA A 21 -2.22 3.49 -20.71
C ALA A 21 -3.08 3.86 -19.49
N ILE A 22 -4.40 3.67 -19.57
CA ILE A 22 -5.31 3.89 -18.43
C ILE A 22 -4.97 2.94 -17.28
N ALA A 23 -4.74 1.65 -17.56
CA ALA A 23 -4.40 0.66 -16.54
C ALA A 23 -3.07 0.97 -15.85
N LEU A 24 -2.05 1.37 -16.62
CA LEU A 24 -0.75 1.80 -16.10
C LEU A 24 -0.86 3.09 -15.27
N LEU A 25 -1.58 4.10 -15.76
CA LEU A 25 -1.73 5.38 -15.05
C LEU A 25 -2.52 5.19 -13.75
N ALA A 26 -3.69 4.53 -13.80
CA ALA A 26 -4.53 4.34 -12.62
C ALA A 26 -3.84 3.47 -11.56
N SER A 27 -3.21 2.37 -11.98
CA SER A 27 -2.46 1.51 -11.06
C SER A 27 -1.17 2.17 -10.57
N GLY A 28 -0.52 2.97 -11.41
CA GLY A 28 0.68 3.73 -11.05
C GLY A 28 0.39 4.80 -9.99
N VAL A 29 -0.73 5.54 -10.13
CA VAL A 29 -1.20 6.47 -9.09
C VAL A 29 -1.48 5.74 -7.78
N MET A 30 -2.15 4.57 -7.84
CA MET A 30 -2.44 3.75 -6.65
C MET A 30 -1.18 3.26 -5.93
N VAL A 31 -0.14 2.86 -6.68
CA VAL A 31 1.15 2.46 -6.09
C VAL A 31 1.90 3.65 -5.52
N TRP A 32 1.90 4.76 -6.25
CA TRP A 32 2.62 5.97 -5.85
C TRP A 32 2.01 6.63 -4.60
N SER A 33 0.69 6.56 -4.45
CA SER A 33 0.00 7.07 -3.26
C SER A 33 0.32 6.28 -1.98
N HIS A 34 1.06 5.17 -2.09
CA HIS A 34 1.57 4.38 -0.97
C HIS A 34 3.10 4.27 -1.00
N SER A 35 3.78 5.20 -1.70
CA SER A 35 5.25 5.20 -1.85
C SER A 35 5.98 5.15 -0.50
N GLU A 36 5.43 5.78 0.52
CA GLU A 36 5.96 5.81 1.88
C GLU A 36 6.05 4.42 2.54
N ARG A 37 5.35 3.41 2.00
CA ARG A 37 5.33 2.05 2.54
C ARG A 37 6.31 1.10 1.89
N TRP A 38 6.78 1.35 0.66
CA TRP A 38 7.60 0.38 -0.08
C TRP A 38 8.94 0.92 -0.58
N PHE A 39 9.05 2.23 -0.73
CA PHE A 39 10.19 2.83 -1.39
C PHE A 39 11.49 2.55 -0.62
N GLY A 40 12.46 1.92 -1.28
CA GLY A 40 13.74 1.57 -0.65
C GLY A 40 13.76 0.24 0.12
N VAL A 41 12.64 -0.50 0.19
CA VAL A 41 12.59 -1.81 0.85
C VAL A 41 11.96 -2.85 -0.06
N LEU A 42 12.77 -3.76 -0.60
CA LEU A 42 12.35 -4.69 -1.65
C LEU A 42 11.25 -5.69 -1.23
N PRO A 43 11.26 -6.30 -0.03
CA PRO A 43 10.16 -7.18 0.40
C PRO A 43 8.81 -6.46 0.40
N THR A 44 8.74 -5.25 0.96
CA THR A 44 7.51 -4.46 0.96
C THR A 44 7.15 -3.94 -0.42
N THR A 45 8.15 -3.63 -1.27
CA THR A 45 7.95 -3.35 -2.70
C THR A 45 7.24 -4.50 -3.40
N LEU A 46 7.64 -5.74 -3.14
CA LEU A 46 7.00 -6.92 -3.72
C LEU A 46 5.58 -7.11 -3.19
N SER A 47 5.35 -6.97 -1.87
CA SER A 47 4.00 -7.03 -1.30
C SER A 47 3.06 -6.02 -1.96
N LEU A 48 3.45 -4.73 -1.95
CA LEU A 48 2.62 -3.65 -2.46
C LEU A 48 2.54 -3.62 -4.00
N SER A 49 3.42 -4.34 -4.70
CA SER A 49 3.27 -4.55 -6.14
C SER A 49 2.00 -5.33 -6.53
N THR A 50 1.36 -5.98 -5.55
CA THR A 50 0.07 -6.66 -5.73
C THR A 50 -1.12 -5.69 -5.70
N LEU A 51 -1.00 -4.48 -5.14
CA LEU A 51 -2.07 -3.47 -5.11
C LEU A 51 -2.62 -3.10 -6.52
N PRO A 52 -1.77 -2.88 -7.56
CA PRO A 52 -2.21 -2.75 -8.95
C PRO A 52 -3.20 -3.81 -9.45
N LEU A 53 -3.19 -5.00 -8.84
CA LEU A 53 -4.08 -6.11 -9.18
C LEU A 53 -5.52 -5.86 -8.72
N ILE A 54 -5.82 -4.77 -8.02
CA ILE A 54 -7.19 -4.31 -7.80
C ILE A 54 -7.77 -3.75 -9.12
N LEU A 55 -7.05 -2.83 -9.79
CA LEU A 55 -7.57 -2.09 -10.94
C LEU A 55 -7.26 -2.74 -12.29
N THR A 56 -6.03 -3.24 -12.48
CA THR A 56 -5.59 -3.81 -13.78
C THR A 56 -6.53 -4.92 -14.26
N PRO A 57 -6.95 -5.88 -13.41
CA PRO A 57 -7.89 -6.93 -13.79
C PRO A 57 -9.29 -6.42 -14.16
N MET A 58 -9.78 -5.34 -13.55
CA MET A 58 -11.08 -4.75 -13.89
C MET A 58 -11.09 -4.20 -15.32
N ILE A 59 -10.02 -3.47 -15.67
CA ILE A 59 -9.86 -2.85 -16.98
C ILE A 59 -9.66 -3.94 -18.05
N CYS A 60 -8.75 -4.88 -17.82
CA CYS A 60 -8.47 -5.96 -18.76
C CYS A 60 -9.64 -6.95 -18.89
N GLY A 61 -10.32 -7.29 -17.79
CA GLY A 61 -11.54 -8.12 -17.80
C GLY A 61 -12.65 -7.46 -18.61
N GLY A 62 -12.92 -6.17 -18.36
CA GLY A 62 -13.88 -5.38 -19.14
C GLY A 62 -13.53 -5.31 -20.63
N LEU A 63 -12.27 -5.02 -20.96
CA LEU A 63 -11.79 -4.99 -22.34
C LEU A 63 -11.94 -6.35 -23.03
N GLY A 64 -11.61 -7.45 -22.34
CA GLY A 64 -11.80 -8.81 -22.82
C GLY A 64 -13.27 -9.10 -23.13
N ALA A 65 -14.19 -8.72 -22.24
CA ALA A 65 -15.62 -8.87 -22.45
C ALA A 65 -16.14 -8.02 -23.61
N PHE A 66 -15.64 -6.79 -23.75
CA PHE A 66 -16.00 -5.89 -24.84
C PHE A 66 -15.57 -6.45 -26.20
N LEU A 67 -14.29 -6.82 -26.35
CA LEU A 67 -13.73 -7.31 -27.61
C LEU A 67 -14.36 -8.64 -28.03
N ALA A 68 -14.53 -9.59 -27.10
CA ALA A 68 -15.21 -10.85 -27.38
C ALA A 68 -16.71 -10.65 -27.69
N GLY A 69 -17.36 -9.70 -27.00
CA GLY A 69 -18.76 -9.36 -27.23
C GLY A 69 -19.03 -8.69 -28.58
N GLN A 70 -18.12 -7.83 -29.05
CA GLN A 70 -18.22 -7.22 -30.38
C GLN A 70 -18.20 -8.26 -31.50
N GLN A 71 -17.33 -9.27 -31.41
CA GLN A 71 -17.29 -10.35 -32.39
C GLN A 71 -18.64 -11.07 -32.52
N ARG A 72 -19.35 -11.26 -31.41
CA ARG A 72 -20.70 -11.84 -31.43
C ARG A 72 -21.73 -10.89 -32.04
N ARG A 73 -21.70 -9.60 -31.69
CA ARG A 73 -22.64 -8.59 -32.22
C ARG A 73 -22.54 -8.41 -33.73
N TRP A 74 -21.34 -8.60 -34.29
CA TRP A 74 -21.12 -8.53 -35.73
C TRP A 74 -21.50 -9.83 -36.47
N GLY A 75 -22.08 -10.81 -35.78
CA GLY A 75 -22.46 -12.09 -36.37
C GLY A 75 -21.26 -12.93 -36.82
N ALA A 76 -20.03 -12.63 -36.37
CA ALA A 76 -18.82 -13.29 -36.88
C ALA A 76 -18.82 -14.82 -36.69
N ALA A 77 -19.59 -15.32 -35.72
CA ALA A 77 -19.83 -16.74 -35.54
C ALA A 77 -20.63 -17.38 -36.70
N GLU A 78 -21.59 -16.66 -37.29
CA GLU A 78 -22.38 -17.10 -38.44
C GLU A 78 -21.50 -17.14 -39.69
N TRP A 79 -20.66 -16.12 -39.90
CA TRP A 79 -19.68 -16.09 -40.98
C TRP A 79 -18.67 -17.26 -40.91
N LEU A 80 -18.19 -17.59 -39.70
CA LEU A 80 -17.29 -18.72 -39.48
C LEU A 80 -17.96 -20.08 -39.64
N ALA A 81 -19.23 -20.21 -39.26
CA ALA A 81 -19.98 -21.45 -39.41
C ALA A 81 -20.05 -21.88 -40.89
N VAL A 82 -20.08 -20.90 -41.80
CA VAL A 82 -20.06 -21.13 -43.26
C VAL A 82 -18.65 -21.44 -43.79
N SER A 83 -17.58 -21.02 -43.11
CA SER A 83 -16.22 -21.03 -43.66
C SER A 83 -15.34 -22.24 -43.25
N SER A 84 -15.91 -23.31 -42.68
CA SER A 84 -15.22 -24.48 -42.07
C SER A 84 -14.11 -24.16 -41.06
N ALA A 85 -13.93 -22.88 -40.71
CA ALA A 85 -12.85 -22.40 -39.88
C ALA A 85 -13.23 -22.53 -38.41
N SER A 86 -12.26 -22.96 -37.59
CA SER A 86 -12.48 -23.07 -36.15
C SER A 86 -12.78 -21.69 -35.53
N PRO A 87 -13.80 -21.56 -34.66
CA PRO A 87 -14.08 -20.34 -33.89
C PRO A 87 -12.89 -19.84 -33.07
N ARG A 88 -11.92 -20.72 -32.77
CA ARG A 88 -10.67 -20.38 -32.09
C ARG A 88 -9.83 -19.37 -32.87
N ARG A 89 -9.96 -19.29 -34.20
CA ARG A 89 -9.18 -18.34 -35.01
C ARG A 89 -9.52 -16.88 -34.73
N LEU A 90 -10.77 -16.58 -34.33
CA LEU A 90 -11.17 -15.22 -33.95
C LEU A 90 -10.91 -14.91 -32.47
N LEU A 91 -11.10 -15.90 -31.60
CA LEU A 91 -10.98 -15.69 -30.14
C LEU A 91 -9.53 -15.71 -29.65
N ARG A 92 -8.66 -16.50 -30.29
CA ARG A 92 -7.24 -16.60 -29.90
C ARG A 92 -6.50 -15.26 -29.94
N PRO A 93 -6.56 -14.43 -30.99
CA PRO A 93 -5.86 -13.14 -30.98
C PRO A 93 -6.42 -12.20 -29.90
N VAL A 94 -7.75 -12.15 -29.70
CA VAL A 94 -8.36 -11.34 -28.63
C VAL A 94 -7.84 -11.77 -27.25
N LEU A 95 -7.87 -13.08 -26.97
CA LEU A 95 -7.40 -13.61 -25.70
C LEU A 95 -5.91 -13.29 -25.49
N ILE A 96 -5.05 -13.56 -26.49
CA ILE A 96 -3.62 -13.29 -26.38
C ILE A 96 -3.35 -11.80 -26.14
N SER A 97 -4.03 -10.90 -26.86
CA SER A 97 -3.84 -9.46 -26.71
C SER A 97 -4.22 -8.95 -25.31
N VAL A 98 -5.35 -9.40 -24.77
CA VAL A 98 -5.80 -8.96 -23.44
C VAL A 98 -4.96 -9.60 -22.33
N LEU A 99 -4.55 -10.87 -22.49
CA LEU A 99 -3.60 -11.50 -21.57
C LEU A 99 -2.25 -10.78 -21.56
N ALA A 100 -1.71 -10.47 -22.74
CA ALA A 100 -0.45 -9.74 -22.88
C ALA A 100 -0.54 -8.34 -22.26
N LEU A 101 -1.68 -7.66 -22.42
CA LEU A 101 -1.93 -6.36 -21.78
C LEU A 101 -1.94 -6.48 -20.26
N ALA A 102 -2.70 -7.44 -19.71
CA ALA A 102 -2.83 -7.64 -18.27
C ALA A 102 -1.48 -8.00 -17.61
N ILE A 103 -0.76 -8.97 -18.19
CA ILE A 103 0.55 -9.40 -17.73
C ILE A 103 1.58 -8.27 -17.90
N GLY A 104 1.63 -7.67 -19.08
CA GLY A 104 2.60 -6.61 -19.40
C GLY A 104 2.44 -5.38 -18.50
N THR A 105 1.21 -4.97 -18.21
CA THR A 105 0.93 -3.85 -17.30
C THR A 105 1.48 -4.11 -15.89
N HIS A 106 1.21 -5.30 -15.33
CA HIS A 106 1.71 -5.67 -14.01
C HIS A 106 3.24 -5.79 -13.99
N LEU A 107 3.85 -6.42 -14.99
CA LEU A 107 5.31 -6.53 -15.09
C LEU A 107 6.00 -5.16 -15.21
N ILE A 108 5.47 -4.25 -16.03
CA ILE A 108 6.01 -2.89 -16.15
C ILE A 108 5.99 -2.17 -14.81
N LEU A 109 4.89 -2.26 -14.06
CA LEU A 109 4.76 -1.65 -12.74
C LEU A 109 5.72 -2.27 -11.72
N VAL A 110 5.78 -3.60 -11.62
CA VAL A 110 6.71 -4.30 -10.73
C VAL A 110 8.15 -3.89 -11.03
N VAL A 111 8.56 -3.87 -12.31
CA VAL A 111 9.90 -3.45 -12.70
C VAL A 111 10.16 -2.00 -12.31
N ALA A 112 9.21 -1.09 -12.56
CA ALA A 112 9.35 0.31 -12.17
C ALA A 112 9.51 0.47 -10.65
N MET A 113 8.71 -0.25 -9.86
CA MET A 113 8.80 -0.25 -8.39
C MET A 113 10.13 -0.81 -7.90
N VAL A 114 10.56 -1.96 -8.40
CA VAL A 114 11.84 -2.59 -8.01
C VAL A 114 13.02 -1.68 -8.37
N VAL A 115 13.03 -1.09 -9.57
CA VAL A 115 14.07 -0.14 -9.98
C VAL A 115 14.07 1.09 -9.07
N ALA A 116 12.90 1.64 -8.76
CA ALA A 116 12.76 2.78 -7.88
C ALA A 116 13.31 2.50 -6.46
N SER A 117 13.01 1.33 -5.90
CA SER A 117 13.56 0.91 -4.60
C SER A 117 15.07 0.66 -4.65
N LEU A 118 15.58 0.03 -5.70
CA LEU A 118 17.03 -0.19 -5.87
C LEU A 118 17.82 1.11 -5.99
N LEU A 119 17.27 2.13 -6.68
CA LEU A 119 17.87 3.45 -6.78
C LEU A 119 18.00 4.17 -5.42
N ARG A 120 17.29 3.68 -4.39
CA ARG A 120 17.38 4.17 -3.01
C ARG A 120 18.23 3.30 -2.09
N GLY A 121 18.98 2.35 -2.64
CA GLY A 121 19.90 1.52 -1.86
C GLY A 121 19.23 0.36 -1.13
N ALA A 122 18.06 -0.09 -1.61
CA ALA A 122 17.35 -1.21 -1.01
C ALA A 122 18.22 -2.47 -0.90
N ASP A 123 18.18 -3.13 0.27
CA ASP A 123 18.83 -4.41 0.47
C ASP A 123 18.15 -5.53 -0.34
N VAL A 124 18.98 -6.34 -1.01
CA VAL A 124 18.61 -7.41 -1.95
C VAL A 124 18.64 -8.80 -1.30
N SER A 125 19.13 -8.90 -0.06
CA SER A 125 19.46 -10.16 0.64
C SER A 125 18.33 -11.20 0.73
N LEU A 126 17.05 -10.78 0.68
CA LEU A 126 15.88 -11.63 0.98
C LEU A 126 14.94 -11.91 -0.21
N VAL A 127 15.32 -11.50 -1.43
CA VAL A 127 14.34 -11.22 -2.50
C VAL A 127 14.25 -12.26 -3.64
N PRO A 128 15.29 -13.03 -4.03
CA PRO A 128 15.22 -13.78 -5.28
C PRO A 128 14.12 -14.85 -5.36
N SER A 129 13.92 -15.64 -4.30
CA SER A 129 12.95 -16.75 -4.30
C SER A 129 11.50 -16.26 -4.25
N HIS A 130 11.20 -15.27 -3.41
CA HIS A 130 9.86 -14.70 -3.28
C HIS A 130 9.47 -13.93 -4.54
N LEU A 131 10.39 -13.18 -5.15
CA LEU A 131 10.17 -12.50 -6.43
C LEU A 131 9.76 -13.48 -7.54
N LEU A 132 10.40 -14.65 -7.60
CA LEU A 132 10.11 -15.70 -8.59
C LEU A 132 8.73 -16.36 -8.40
N LEU A 133 8.06 -16.17 -7.26
CA LEU A 133 6.73 -16.73 -7.01
C LEU A 133 5.64 -15.65 -7.05
N VAL A 134 5.88 -14.51 -6.42
CA VAL A 134 4.90 -13.42 -6.26
C VAL A 134 4.58 -12.77 -7.60
N VAL A 135 5.61 -12.42 -8.39
CA VAL A 135 5.42 -11.71 -9.66
C VAL A 135 4.68 -12.60 -10.67
N PRO A 136 5.06 -13.88 -10.88
CA PRO A 136 4.29 -14.76 -11.75
C PRO A 136 2.88 -15.06 -11.21
N ALA A 137 2.70 -15.13 -9.89
CA ALA A 137 1.36 -15.32 -9.31
C ALA A 137 0.47 -14.12 -9.64
N GLY A 138 0.99 -12.90 -9.50
CA GLY A 138 0.29 -11.66 -9.85
C GLY A 138 -0.08 -11.61 -11.33
N CYS A 139 0.86 -12.00 -12.20
CA CYS A 139 0.59 -12.17 -13.63
C CYS A 139 -0.52 -13.19 -13.91
N ALA A 140 -0.50 -14.34 -13.23
CA ALA A 140 -1.50 -15.39 -13.38
C ALA A 140 -2.89 -14.96 -12.87
N TYR A 141 -2.94 -14.20 -11.78
CA TYR A 141 -4.17 -13.59 -11.28
C TYR A 141 -4.76 -12.60 -12.29
N ALA A 142 -3.95 -11.67 -12.81
CA ALA A 142 -4.38 -10.72 -13.84
C ALA A 142 -4.86 -11.45 -15.12
N ALA A 143 -4.15 -12.50 -15.53
CA ALA A 143 -4.52 -13.36 -16.64
C ALA A 143 -5.86 -14.09 -16.43
N THR A 144 -6.14 -14.53 -15.21
CA THR A 144 -7.39 -15.21 -14.84
C THR A 144 -8.59 -14.32 -15.13
N TRP A 145 -8.56 -13.07 -14.68
CA TRP A 145 -9.64 -12.11 -14.87
C TRP A 145 -9.79 -11.63 -16.32
N ALA A 146 -8.67 -11.42 -17.02
CA ALA A 146 -8.67 -11.17 -18.45
C ALA A 146 -9.35 -12.32 -19.24
N ALA A 147 -9.01 -13.57 -18.93
CA ALA A 147 -9.62 -14.76 -19.53
C ALA A 147 -11.10 -14.90 -19.17
N LEU A 148 -11.48 -14.59 -17.92
CA LEU A 148 -12.88 -14.55 -17.50
C LEU A 148 -13.67 -13.52 -18.31
N GLY A 149 -13.11 -12.32 -18.51
CA GLY A 149 -13.72 -11.28 -19.33
C GLY A 149 -14.03 -11.76 -20.75
N VAL A 150 -13.04 -12.37 -21.42
CA VAL A 150 -13.24 -12.95 -22.76
C VAL A 150 -14.31 -14.05 -22.73
N LEU A 151 -14.31 -14.91 -21.71
CA LEU A 151 -15.32 -15.96 -21.55
C LEU A 151 -16.74 -15.38 -21.38
N LEU A 152 -16.92 -14.37 -20.52
CA LEU A 152 -18.18 -13.69 -20.28
C LEU A 152 -18.67 -12.96 -21.54
N GLY A 153 -17.79 -12.21 -22.21
CA GLY A 153 -18.11 -11.52 -23.46
C GLY A 153 -18.63 -12.47 -24.54
N ARG A 154 -18.15 -13.72 -24.53
CA ARG A 154 -18.65 -14.78 -25.41
C ARG A 154 -20.00 -15.34 -24.95
N MET A 155 -20.21 -15.54 -23.64
CA MET A 155 -21.34 -16.30 -23.10
C MET A 155 -22.60 -15.48 -22.86
N VAL A 156 -22.47 -14.23 -22.42
CA VAL A 156 -23.60 -13.37 -22.02
C VAL A 156 -23.66 -12.09 -22.82
N ARG A 157 -24.85 -11.50 -22.91
CA ARG A 157 -25.12 -10.22 -23.61
C ARG A 157 -24.13 -9.13 -23.21
N GLN A 158 -23.70 -8.30 -24.16
CA GLN A 158 -22.58 -7.37 -23.93
C GLN A 158 -22.91 -6.36 -22.83
N GLU A 159 -24.18 -5.97 -22.73
CA GLU A 159 -24.69 -5.03 -21.72
C GLU A 159 -24.52 -5.57 -20.29
N ILE A 160 -24.44 -6.90 -20.12
CA ILE A 160 -24.23 -7.58 -18.84
C ILE A 160 -22.76 -8.00 -18.70
N ALA A 161 -22.16 -8.51 -19.78
CA ALA A 161 -20.80 -9.05 -19.78
C ALA A 161 -19.76 -8.00 -19.37
N LEU A 162 -19.88 -6.78 -19.88
CA LEU A 162 -18.95 -5.69 -19.61
C LEU A 162 -18.94 -5.29 -18.12
N PRO A 163 -20.07 -4.86 -17.52
CA PRO A 163 -20.07 -4.49 -16.10
C PRO A 163 -19.72 -5.69 -15.21
N LEU A 164 -20.19 -6.89 -15.54
CA LEU A 164 -19.87 -8.09 -14.77
C LEU A 164 -18.35 -8.38 -14.78
N ALA A 165 -17.71 -8.38 -15.96
CA ALA A 165 -16.28 -8.64 -16.06
C ALA A 165 -15.42 -7.55 -15.42
N SER A 166 -15.87 -6.30 -15.43
CA SER A 166 -15.17 -5.19 -14.79
C SER A 166 -15.33 -5.17 -13.27
N ILE A 167 -16.49 -5.52 -12.73
CA ILE A 167 -16.77 -5.48 -11.29
C ILE A 167 -16.31 -6.76 -10.58
N SER A 168 -16.33 -7.92 -11.25
CA SER A 168 -16.01 -9.20 -10.61
C SER A 168 -14.64 -9.26 -9.92
N PRO A 169 -13.54 -8.72 -10.49
CA PRO A 169 -12.25 -8.70 -9.80
C PRO A 169 -12.30 -7.89 -8.51
N TYR A 170 -12.99 -6.74 -8.52
CA TYR A 170 -13.15 -5.91 -7.33
C TYR A 170 -14.02 -6.59 -6.28
N LEU A 171 -15.11 -7.24 -6.70
CA LEU A 171 -15.96 -8.00 -5.78
C LEU A 171 -15.20 -9.18 -5.16
N ALA A 172 -14.37 -9.87 -5.95
CA ALA A 172 -13.52 -10.93 -5.44
C ALA A 172 -12.48 -10.39 -4.45
N TYR A 173 -11.83 -9.26 -4.76
CA TYR A 173 -10.95 -8.57 -3.81
C TYR A 173 -11.68 -8.19 -2.51
N PHE A 174 -12.86 -7.57 -2.60
CA PHE A 174 -13.67 -7.22 -1.44
C PHE A 174 -14.05 -8.45 -0.61
N LEU A 175 -14.47 -9.53 -1.26
CA LEU A 175 -14.75 -10.80 -0.58
C LEU A 175 -13.50 -11.39 0.08
N MET A 176 -12.35 -11.28 -0.60
CA MET A 176 -11.08 -11.77 -0.10
C MET A 176 -10.66 -11.03 1.17
N LEU A 177 -10.69 -9.70 1.13
CA LEU A 177 -10.28 -8.81 2.22
C LEU A 177 -11.20 -8.96 3.45
N TYR A 178 -12.52 -8.90 3.26
CA TYR A 178 -13.44 -8.81 4.40
C TYR A 178 -13.95 -10.16 4.94
N PHE A 179 -13.89 -11.24 4.15
CA PHE A 179 -14.50 -12.52 4.54
C PHE A 179 -13.57 -13.73 4.50
N ILE A 180 -12.47 -13.66 3.75
CA ILE A 180 -11.62 -14.83 3.48
C ILE A 180 -10.27 -14.74 4.19
N GLU A 181 -9.70 -13.55 4.36
CA GLU A 181 -8.36 -13.34 4.89
C GLU A 181 -8.12 -14.04 6.23
N SER A 182 -9.10 -14.01 7.14
CA SER A 182 -9.05 -14.68 8.45
C SER A 182 -9.37 -16.18 8.44
N SER A 183 -9.58 -16.77 7.26
CA SER A 183 -9.93 -18.18 7.09
C SER A 183 -8.81 -18.97 6.43
N ARG A 184 -8.93 -20.30 6.38
CA ARG A 184 -7.99 -21.16 5.62
C ARG A 184 -7.95 -20.86 4.12
N LEU A 185 -8.97 -20.20 3.59
CA LEU A 185 -8.99 -19.75 2.19
C LEU A 185 -8.13 -18.49 1.96
N GLY A 186 -7.61 -17.87 3.04
CA GLY A 186 -6.70 -16.72 2.99
C GLY A 186 -5.48 -16.96 2.10
N GLY A 187 -4.99 -18.19 1.98
CA GLY A 187 -3.87 -18.52 1.08
C GLY A 187 -4.15 -18.27 -0.42
N ILE A 188 -5.40 -18.13 -0.84
CA ILE A 188 -5.78 -17.78 -2.22
C ILE A 188 -5.57 -16.28 -2.49
N VAL A 189 -5.65 -15.46 -1.45
CA VAL A 189 -5.61 -14.00 -1.52
C VAL A 189 -4.24 -13.54 -2.00
N ILE A 190 -4.22 -12.91 -3.17
CA ILE A 190 -2.98 -12.42 -3.78
C ILE A 190 -2.70 -10.95 -3.47
N ILE A 191 -3.74 -10.18 -3.19
CA ILE A 191 -3.64 -8.76 -2.85
C ILE A 191 -3.44 -8.71 -1.35
N ASP A 192 -2.18 -8.74 -0.92
CA ASP A 192 -1.79 -8.59 0.46
C ASP A 192 -1.50 -7.10 0.71
N GLN A 193 -2.27 -6.45 1.58
CA GLN A 193 -2.02 -5.04 1.94
C GLN A 193 -0.97 -4.90 3.04
N ARG A 194 -0.54 -6.00 3.65
CA ARG A 194 0.45 -5.97 4.73
C ARG A 194 1.81 -5.61 4.17
N SER A 195 2.50 -4.71 4.84
CA SER A 195 3.91 -4.47 4.61
C SER A 195 4.71 -5.68 5.07
N TRP A 196 5.51 -6.27 4.17
CA TRP A 196 6.37 -7.43 4.46
C TRP A 196 7.63 -7.00 5.21
N LEU A 197 7.42 -6.31 6.32
CA LEU A 197 8.46 -5.77 7.19
C LEU A 197 8.85 -6.81 8.24
N GLU A 198 7.85 -7.40 8.91
CA GLU A 198 8.05 -8.39 9.98
C GLU A 198 7.72 -9.80 9.54
N PHE A 199 6.65 -9.96 8.76
CA PHE A 199 6.14 -11.25 8.33
C PHE A 199 6.12 -11.33 6.81
N ILE A 200 6.67 -12.42 6.28
CA ILE A 200 6.66 -12.71 4.84
C ILE A 200 5.90 -14.01 4.57
N PRO A 201 5.18 -14.15 3.45
CA PRO A 201 4.56 -15.41 3.10
C PRO A 201 5.60 -16.51 2.87
N THR A 202 5.31 -17.71 3.40
CA THR A 202 6.20 -18.87 3.20
C THR A 202 6.26 -19.28 1.72
N LEU A 203 7.42 -19.77 1.27
CA LEU A 203 7.60 -20.25 -0.11
C LEU A 203 6.58 -21.32 -0.54
N PRO A 204 6.21 -22.32 0.30
CA PRO A 204 5.17 -23.29 -0.06
C PRO A 204 3.80 -22.65 -0.29
N MET A 205 3.43 -21.64 0.52
CA MET A 205 2.18 -20.89 0.32
C MET A 205 2.19 -20.18 -1.03
N LEU A 206 3.26 -19.44 -1.32
CA LEU A 206 3.42 -18.70 -2.59
C LEU A 206 3.44 -19.63 -3.80
N ALA A 207 4.10 -20.79 -3.70
CA ALA A 207 4.12 -21.78 -4.77
C ALA A 207 2.73 -22.39 -5.04
N ALA A 208 1.97 -22.71 -3.98
CA ALA A 208 0.60 -23.20 -4.11
C ALA A 208 -0.33 -22.12 -4.68
N GLN A 209 -0.14 -20.86 -4.29
CA GLN A 209 -0.88 -19.71 -4.81
C GLN A 209 -0.61 -19.48 -6.30
N LEU A 210 0.67 -19.50 -6.72
CA LEU A 210 1.08 -19.45 -8.12
C LEU A 210 0.44 -20.59 -8.93
N ALA A 211 0.49 -21.81 -8.41
CA ALA A 211 -0.08 -22.98 -9.07
C ALA A 211 -1.60 -22.84 -9.25
N PHE A 212 -2.31 -22.37 -8.21
CA PHE A 212 -3.75 -22.14 -8.24
C PHE A 212 -4.13 -21.11 -9.31
N TRP A 213 -3.53 -19.92 -9.28
CA TRP A 213 -3.88 -18.85 -10.23
C TRP A 213 -3.46 -19.17 -11.67
N SER A 214 -2.33 -19.86 -11.86
CA SER A 214 -1.91 -20.32 -13.18
C SER A 214 -2.89 -21.34 -13.77
N ALA A 215 -3.35 -22.26 -12.94
CA ALA A 215 -4.34 -23.26 -13.33
C ALA A 215 -5.72 -22.64 -13.60
N ALA A 216 -6.13 -21.64 -12.82
CA ALA A 216 -7.35 -20.87 -13.05
C ALA A 216 -7.30 -20.10 -14.39
N ALA A 217 -6.20 -19.39 -14.66
CA ALA A 217 -5.97 -18.70 -15.92
C ALA A 217 -6.00 -19.65 -17.13
N ALA A 218 -5.34 -20.79 -17.03
CA ALA A 218 -5.31 -21.81 -18.08
C ALA A 218 -6.70 -22.43 -18.32
N THR A 219 -7.44 -22.73 -17.24
CA THR A 219 -8.81 -23.27 -17.32
C THR A 219 -9.73 -22.28 -18.03
N LEU A 220 -9.79 -21.03 -17.57
CA LEU A 220 -10.65 -20.00 -18.16
C LEU A 220 -10.25 -19.69 -19.60
N SER A 221 -8.96 -19.67 -19.92
CA SER A 221 -8.47 -19.52 -21.29
C SER A 221 -8.93 -20.66 -22.19
N ALA A 222 -8.84 -21.92 -21.73
CA ALA A 222 -9.32 -23.07 -22.48
C ALA A 222 -10.85 -23.02 -22.68
N LEU A 223 -11.61 -22.62 -21.66
CA LEU A 223 -13.05 -22.43 -21.74
C LEU A 223 -13.45 -21.28 -22.67
N ALA A 224 -12.71 -20.17 -22.65
CA ALA A 224 -12.89 -19.04 -23.56
C ALA A 224 -12.74 -19.50 -25.02
N LEU A 225 -11.72 -20.33 -25.29
CA LEU A 225 -11.43 -20.92 -26.61
C LEU A 225 -12.29 -22.15 -26.97
N ARG A 226 -13.29 -22.53 -26.16
CA ARG A 226 -14.11 -23.74 -26.36
C ARG A 226 -13.25 -25.01 -26.51
N ALA A 227 -12.19 -25.11 -25.73
CA ALA A 227 -11.28 -26.25 -25.67
C ALA A 227 -11.57 -27.11 -24.44
N TRP A 228 -12.81 -27.59 -24.31
CA TRP A 228 -13.30 -28.32 -23.14
C TRP A 228 -12.43 -29.51 -22.74
N GLY A 229 -11.97 -30.32 -23.70
CA GLY A 229 -11.07 -31.45 -23.40
C GLY A 229 -9.72 -31.01 -22.83
N VAL A 230 -9.22 -29.85 -23.23
CA VAL A 230 -7.96 -29.28 -22.71
C VAL A 230 -8.17 -28.62 -21.34
N ALA A 231 -9.39 -28.15 -21.04
CA ALA A 231 -9.71 -27.49 -19.78
C ALA A 231 -9.72 -28.46 -18.57
N GLN A 232 -9.88 -29.77 -18.80
CA GLN A 232 -9.97 -30.76 -17.72
C GLN A 232 -8.69 -30.82 -16.87
N LEU A 233 -7.53 -30.87 -17.52
CA LEU A 233 -6.23 -30.97 -16.83
C LEU A 233 -5.91 -29.75 -15.94
N PRO A 234 -5.99 -28.48 -16.42
CA PRO A 234 -5.78 -27.33 -15.56
C PRO A 234 -6.90 -27.17 -14.51
N THR A 235 -8.13 -27.62 -14.78
CA THR A 235 -9.19 -27.63 -13.74
C THR A 235 -8.80 -28.55 -12.59
N LEU A 236 -8.31 -29.76 -12.89
CA LEU A 236 -7.81 -30.68 -11.87
C LEU A 236 -6.63 -30.09 -11.10
N GLY A 237 -5.67 -29.48 -11.80
CA GLY A 237 -4.55 -28.78 -11.17
C GLY A 237 -5.00 -27.65 -10.23
N MET A 238 -6.02 -26.87 -10.63
CA MET A 238 -6.61 -25.81 -9.81
C MET A 238 -7.23 -26.38 -8.53
N LEU A 239 -7.96 -27.51 -8.62
CA LEU A 239 -8.55 -28.16 -7.45
C LEU A 239 -7.49 -28.73 -6.50
N ILE A 240 -6.41 -29.31 -7.03
CA ILE A 240 -5.28 -29.81 -6.23
C ILE A 240 -4.57 -28.65 -5.52
N ALA A 241 -4.28 -27.56 -6.24
CA ALA A 241 -3.65 -26.39 -5.67
C ALA A 241 -4.53 -25.72 -4.60
N LEU A 242 -5.85 -25.68 -4.81
CA LEU A 242 -6.82 -25.25 -3.81
C LEU A 242 -6.77 -26.13 -2.55
N GLY A 243 -6.72 -27.46 -2.73
CA GLY A 243 -6.53 -28.40 -1.62
C GLY A 243 -5.24 -28.15 -0.85
N ALA A 244 -4.12 -27.89 -1.55
CA ALA A 244 -2.85 -27.54 -0.93
C ALA A 244 -2.94 -26.23 -0.13
N LEU A 245 -3.57 -25.19 -0.69
CA LEU A 245 -3.79 -23.92 0.01
C LEU A 245 -4.65 -24.09 1.27
N LEU A 246 -5.66 -24.96 1.24
CA LEU A 246 -6.50 -25.27 2.41
C LEU A 246 -5.75 -26.03 3.51
N VAL A 247 -4.69 -26.77 3.16
CA VAL A 247 -3.82 -27.47 4.11
C VAL A 247 -2.75 -26.53 4.68
N VAL A 248 -2.11 -25.73 3.84
CA VAL A 248 -1.04 -24.78 4.24
C VAL A 248 -1.62 -23.56 4.97
N GLY A 249 -2.77 -23.05 4.53
CA GLY A 249 -3.36 -21.80 5.05
C GLY A 249 -2.59 -20.54 4.65
N PRO A 250 -2.94 -19.37 5.22
CA PRO A 250 -2.18 -18.12 5.07
C PRO A 250 -0.89 -18.17 5.93
N ALA A 251 0.03 -19.08 5.56
CA ALA A 251 1.25 -19.33 6.31
C ALA A 251 2.30 -18.24 6.05
N VAL A 252 2.69 -17.55 7.13
CA VAL A 252 3.76 -16.55 7.15
C VAL A 252 4.93 -17.03 8.00
N GLU A 253 6.12 -16.52 7.70
CA GLU A 253 7.34 -16.68 8.49
C GLU A 253 7.83 -15.31 8.97
N GLU A 254 8.36 -15.27 10.18
CA GLU A 254 9.02 -14.07 10.72
C GLU A 254 10.32 -13.81 9.96
N ARG A 255 10.51 -12.57 9.53
CA ARG A 255 11.80 -12.08 9.05
C ARG A 255 12.69 -11.94 10.28
N SER A 256 13.76 -12.73 10.34
CA SER A 256 14.70 -12.81 11.47
C SER A 256 15.01 -11.44 12.11
N ALA A 257 14.87 -11.38 13.44
CA ALA A 257 15.08 -10.22 14.32
C ALA A 257 14.03 -9.09 14.27
N PRO A 258 12.70 -9.36 14.19
CA PRO A 258 11.71 -8.28 14.23
C PRO A 258 11.68 -7.57 15.61
N ASP A 259 12.14 -8.26 16.65
CA ASP A 259 12.17 -7.76 18.04
C ASP A 259 13.50 -7.11 18.45
N GLU A 260 14.54 -7.14 17.60
CA GLU A 260 15.81 -6.45 17.90
C GLU A 260 15.74 -5.01 17.39
N GLU A 261 15.79 -4.06 18.31
CA GLU A 261 15.91 -2.65 17.98
C GLU A 261 17.33 -2.34 17.48
N VAL A 262 17.42 -1.56 16.40
CA VAL A 262 18.67 -0.98 15.92
C VAL A 262 18.66 0.49 16.30
N CYS A 263 19.70 0.91 17.01
CA CYS A 263 19.81 2.25 17.57
C CYS A 263 21.04 3.00 17.04
N VAL A 264 20.93 4.33 16.94
CA VAL A 264 22.03 5.25 16.63
C VAL A 264 21.96 6.50 17.52
N GLY A 265 23.09 7.15 17.70
CA GLY A 265 23.20 8.32 18.57
C GLY A 265 23.33 7.95 20.04
N SER A 266 23.36 8.96 20.90
CA SER A 266 23.50 8.79 22.35
C SER A 266 22.78 9.86 23.17
N SER A 267 22.19 10.87 22.52
CA SER A 267 21.44 11.95 23.18
C SER A 267 20.61 12.74 22.14
N PRO A 268 19.37 12.33 21.86
CA PRO A 268 18.79 11.04 22.26
C PRO A 268 19.44 9.85 21.53
N GLU A 269 19.37 8.68 22.14
CA GLU A 269 19.50 7.42 21.40
C GLU A 269 18.22 7.21 20.58
N VAL A 270 18.35 7.07 19.26
CA VAL A 270 17.21 6.91 18.35
C VAL A 270 17.16 5.48 17.87
N CYS A 271 16.04 4.80 18.09
CA CYS A 271 15.88 3.38 17.83
C CYS A 271 14.67 3.10 16.93
N VAL A 272 14.85 2.11 16.05
CA VAL A 272 13.79 1.55 15.21
C VAL A 272 13.86 0.02 15.30
N PRO A 273 12.76 -0.71 15.05
CA PRO A 273 12.86 -2.15 14.87
C PRO A 273 13.76 -2.44 13.65
N HIS A 274 14.48 -3.57 13.67
CA HIS A 274 15.37 -3.95 12.56
C HIS A 274 14.70 -3.91 11.17
N SER A 275 13.38 -4.18 11.12
CA SER A 275 12.56 -4.07 9.90
C SER A 275 12.56 -2.66 9.26
N HIS A 276 12.87 -1.62 10.04
CA HIS A 276 12.90 -0.21 9.65
C HIS A 276 14.32 0.38 9.66
N GLU A 277 15.37 -0.43 9.78
CA GLU A 277 16.77 0.05 9.81
C GLU A 277 17.13 0.97 8.64
N THR A 278 16.52 0.78 7.46
CA THR A 278 16.78 1.60 6.27
C THR A 278 16.44 3.07 6.42
N VAL A 279 15.52 3.42 7.34
CA VAL A 279 15.12 4.81 7.61
C VAL A 279 15.82 5.39 8.85
N LEU A 280 16.63 4.60 9.57
CA LEU A 280 17.22 4.98 10.86
C LEU A 280 18.07 6.25 10.80
N GLU A 281 18.91 6.42 9.78
CA GLU A 281 19.76 7.61 9.64
C GLU A 281 18.95 8.88 9.34
N GLU A 282 17.95 8.79 8.45
CA GLU A 282 17.02 9.89 8.15
C GLU A 282 16.20 10.26 9.40
N TYR A 283 15.78 9.24 10.15
CA TYR A 283 15.03 9.38 11.39
C TYR A 283 15.82 10.05 12.50
N HIS A 284 17.07 9.63 12.68
CA HIS A 284 17.97 10.25 13.65
C HIS A 284 18.31 11.70 13.28
N ALA A 285 18.53 12.01 11.99
CA ALA A 285 18.74 13.37 11.53
C ALA A 285 17.50 14.25 11.78
N ALA A 286 16.32 13.80 11.35
CA ALA A 286 15.07 14.54 11.56
C ALA A 286 14.74 14.74 13.04
N THR A 287 15.04 13.74 13.89
CA THR A 287 14.89 13.85 15.35
C THR A 287 15.80 14.94 15.90
N ARG A 288 17.07 14.96 15.51
CA ARG A 288 18.03 15.97 15.96
C ARG A 288 17.61 17.38 15.51
N ASP A 289 17.30 17.55 14.23
CA ASP A 289 16.92 18.84 13.66
C ASP A 289 15.64 19.39 14.31
N THR A 290 14.73 18.52 14.72
CA THR A 290 13.53 18.89 15.49
C THR A 290 13.92 19.27 16.93
N LEU A 291 14.74 18.45 17.59
CA LEU A 291 15.13 18.68 18.97
C LEU A 291 15.95 19.96 19.16
N GLU A 292 16.77 20.36 18.18
CA GLU A 292 17.52 21.62 18.20
C GLU A 292 16.62 22.88 18.30
N ARG A 293 15.31 22.76 18.04
CA ARG A 293 14.34 23.87 18.13
C ARG A 293 13.52 23.85 19.42
N VAL A 294 13.67 22.82 20.25
CA VAL A 294 13.03 22.73 21.57
C VAL A 294 14.07 22.78 22.67
N PRO A 295 13.74 23.33 23.85
CA PRO A 295 14.69 23.43 24.94
C PRO A 295 15.20 22.07 25.41
N GLU A 296 16.49 22.03 25.77
CA GLU A 296 17.18 20.81 26.19
C GLU A 296 16.49 20.10 27.38
N ALA A 297 15.76 20.83 28.22
CA ALA A 297 14.99 20.27 29.33
C ALA A 297 13.85 19.31 28.89
N LEU A 298 13.39 19.41 27.63
CA LEU A 298 12.40 18.53 27.04
C LEU A 298 13.02 17.35 26.28
N TRP A 299 14.34 17.34 26.09
CA TRP A 299 14.97 16.33 25.27
C TRP A 299 14.82 14.95 25.93
N PRO A 300 14.37 13.94 25.18
CA PRO A 300 14.30 12.59 25.69
C PRO A 300 15.70 11.98 25.74
N ASP A 301 15.89 10.99 26.61
CA ASP A 301 17.09 10.16 26.59
C ASP A 301 17.05 9.22 25.37
N ARG A 302 15.84 8.79 25.00
CA ARG A 302 15.60 7.80 23.96
C ARG A 302 14.37 8.12 23.13
N VAL A 303 14.47 7.98 21.81
CA VAL A 303 13.31 8.05 20.90
C VAL A 303 13.16 6.72 20.18
N VAL A 304 11.99 6.09 20.33
CA VAL A 304 11.66 4.82 19.69
C VAL A 304 10.54 5.03 18.68
N SER A 305 10.60 4.35 17.54
CA SER A 305 9.53 4.46 16.52
C SER A 305 8.23 3.76 16.92
N GLU A 306 8.29 2.80 17.83
CA GLU A 306 7.15 2.00 18.27
C GLU A 306 7.18 1.82 19.78
N SER A 307 6.00 1.63 20.39
CA SER A 307 5.96 1.25 21.80
C SER A 307 6.61 -0.13 21.95
N PRO A 308 7.52 -0.33 22.92
CA PRO A 308 8.08 -1.65 23.16
C PRO A 308 6.94 -2.66 23.38
N VAL A 309 7.09 -3.87 22.83
CA VAL A 309 6.11 -4.97 22.83
C VAL A 309 5.65 -5.36 24.25
N HIS A 310 6.36 -4.90 25.28
CA HIS A 310 6.06 -5.14 26.69
C HIS A 310 5.38 -3.98 27.44
N GLY A 311 4.90 -2.95 26.73
CA GLY A 311 3.90 -2.01 27.25
C GLY A 311 4.38 -1.10 28.39
N VAL A 312 5.69 -0.98 28.60
CA VAL A 312 6.28 -0.02 29.54
C VAL A 312 7.37 0.73 28.80
N THR A 313 7.09 1.95 28.39
CA THR A 313 8.11 2.91 27.96
C THR A 313 8.95 3.27 29.19
N GLU A 314 10.25 3.03 29.12
CA GLU A 314 11.17 3.41 30.19
C GLU A 314 11.11 4.93 30.42
N PRO A 315 11.31 5.42 31.66
CA PRO A 315 11.41 6.86 31.91
C PRO A 315 12.45 7.49 30.99
N GLY A 316 12.13 8.65 30.39
CA GLY A 316 13.01 9.31 29.42
C GLY A 316 12.89 8.79 27.98
N THR A 317 12.05 7.77 27.72
CA THR A 317 11.74 7.28 26.37
C THR A 317 10.51 7.95 25.80
N VAL A 318 10.59 8.38 24.54
CA VAL A 318 9.47 8.94 23.77
C VAL A 318 9.20 8.06 22.55
N VAL A 319 7.91 7.76 22.32
CA VAL A 319 7.47 6.98 21.16
C VAL A 319 7.02 7.94 20.07
N ALA A 320 7.78 8.02 18.98
CA ALA A 320 7.50 8.89 17.86
C ALA A 320 7.74 8.14 16.54
N PRO A 321 6.72 7.50 15.92
CA PRO A 321 6.94 6.75 14.68
C PRO A 321 7.43 7.67 13.55
N PRO A 322 8.24 7.18 12.60
CA PRO A 322 8.51 7.91 11.37
C PRO A 322 7.18 8.12 10.62
N LEU A 323 6.91 9.36 10.22
CA LEU A 323 5.66 9.78 9.60
C LEU A 323 5.89 10.23 8.16
N SER A 324 5.05 9.78 7.23
CA SER A 324 4.96 10.35 5.87
C SER A 324 3.60 10.05 5.25
N GLY A 325 3.09 10.98 4.42
CA GLY A 325 1.84 10.75 3.69
C GLY A 325 0.67 10.55 4.64
N ASN A 326 0.07 9.35 4.67
CA ASN A 326 -1.00 8.96 5.60
C ASN A 326 -0.63 7.77 6.47
N THR A 327 0.67 7.46 6.57
CA THR A 327 1.16 6.23 7.19
C THR A 327 2.04 6.57 8.39
N SER A 328 1.75 5.95 9.54
CA SER A 328 2.66 5.83 10.68
C SER A 328 3.56 4.62 10.49
N GLN A 329 4.81 4.70 10.93
CA GLN A 329 5.86 3.72 10.61
C GLN A 329 6.17 3.70 9.10
N ALA A 330 6.36 4.89 8.55
CA ALA A 330 6.74 5.05 7.15
C ALA A 330 8.21 4.69 6.94
N LEU A 331 8.54 4.19 5.75
CA LEU A 331 9.91 3.92 5.29
C LEU A 331 10.55 5.15 4.64
N ARG A 332 9.95 6.33 4.87
CA ARG A 332 10.39 7.65 4.46
C ARG A 332 9.86 8.64 5.48
N ILE A 333 10.58 9.74 5.70
CA ILE A 333 10.17 10.78 6.63
C ILE A 333 9.72 12.01 5.86
N ASP A 334 8.57 12.52 6.27
CA ASP A 334 8.15 13.87 5.98
C ASP A 334 8.59 14.72 7.18
N GLU A 335 9.68 15.47 7.02
CA GLU A 335 10.33 16.19 8.12
C GLU A 335 9.36 17.10 8.87
N GLU A 336 8.51 17.83 8.15
CA GLU A 336 7.55 18.76 8.73
C GLU A 336 6.50 18.02 9.57
N ARG A 337 5.90 16.97 9.00
CA ARG A 337 4.90 16.16 9.71
C ARG A 337 5.51 15.41 10.89
N PHE A 338 6.72 14.88 10.71
CA PHE A 338 7.42 14.17 11.76
C PHE A 338 7.75 15.10 12.93
N ALA A 339 8.23 16.31 12.65
CA ALA A 339 8.59 17.27 13.68
C ALA A 339 7.39 17.68 14.55
N VAL A 340 6.22 17.88 13.94
CA VAL A 340 4.96 18.10 14.65
C VAL A 340 4.63 16.91 15.56
N GLY A 341 4.67 15.68 15.02
CA GLY A 341 4.33 14.46 15.75
C GLY A 341 5.32 14.10 16.87
N LEU A 342 6.63 14.32 16.66
CA LEU A 342 7.65 14.14 17.69
C LEU A 342 7.39 15.12 18.83
N GLY A 343 7.10 16.38 18.54
CA GLY A 343 6.80 17.36 19.55
C GLY A 343 5.54 17.05 20.37
N GLU A 344 4.49 16.55 19.74
CA GLU A 344 3.33 16.02 20.46
C GLU A 344 3.75 14.88 21.40
N ALA A 345 4.56 13.95 20.92
CA ALA A 345 5.04 12.83 21.73
C ALA A 345 5.90 13.30 22.91
N LEU A 346 6.70 14.37 22.77
CA LEU A 346 7.46 14.99 23.86
C LEU A 346 6.52 15.53 24.95
N LEU A 347 5.47 16.27 24.54
CA LEU A 347 4.53 16.91 25.46
C LEU A 347 3.58 15.91 26.12
N LEU A 348 3.23 14.83 25.39
CA LEU A 348 2.25 13.83 25.80
C LEU A 348 2.90 12.58 26.41
N ARG A 349 4.20 12.58 26.71
CA ARG A 349 4.92 11.42 27.26
C ARG A 349 4.29 10.84 28.54
N CYS A 350 3.58 11.66 29.30
CA CYS A 350 2.92 11.26 30.55
C CYS A 350 1.53 10.60 30.36
N ILE A 351 0.97 10.59 29.15
CA ILE A 351 -0.40 10.09 28.90
C ILE A 351 -0.56 8.61 29.30
N LEU A 352 0.51 7.83 29.17
CA LEU A 352 0.54 6.40 29.54
C LEU A 352 0.62 6.18 31.06
N VAL A 353 1.05 7.17 31.83
CA VAL A 353 1.22 7.09 33.29
C VAL A 353 -0.07 7.46 34.01
N VAL A 354 -0.81 8.45 33.51
CA VAL A 354 -1.94 9.03 34.26
C VAL A 354 -3.33 8.59 33.77
N GLY A 355 -3.43 7.93 32.61
CA GLY A 355 -4.65 7.28 32.12
C GLY A 355 -5.62 8.24 31.41
N ALA A 356 -6.34 7.73 30.40
CA ALA A 356 -7.06 8.55 29.41
C ALA A 356 -8.37 9.22 29.88
N GLU A 357 -8.97 8.82 31.01
CA GLU A 357 -10.34 9.25 31.39
C GLU A 357 -10.42 10.58 32.19
N GLU A 358 -9.36 10.99 32.89
CA GLU A 358 -9.33 12.25 33.68
C GLU A 358 -8.80 13.47 32.87
N TRP A 359 -8.52 13.29 31.58
CA TRP A 359 -7.36 13.93 30.91
C TRP A 359 -7.61 14.68 29.58
N SER A 360 -8.85 14.82 29.10
CA SER A 360 -9.09 15.15 27.68
C SER A 360 -8.98 16.63 27.28
N GLU A 361 -9.23 17.59 28.17
CA GLU A 361 -9.28 19.03 27.78
C GLU A 361 -7.88 19.66 27.71
N VAL A 362 -7.06 19.54 28.76
CA VAL A 362 -5.70 20.13 28.80
C VAL A 362 -4.78 19.53 27.72
N ILE A 363 -4.89 18.23 27.45
CA ILE A 363 -4.14 17.57 26.38
C ILE A 363 -4.57 18.11 25.01
N GLY A 364 -5.87 18.25 24.78
CA GLY A 364 -6.39 18.79 23.52
C GLY A 364 -5.90 20.20 23.26
N ASP A 365 -5.96 21.06 24.27
CA ASP A 365 -5.51 22.46 24.17
C ASP A 365 -3.99 22.55 24.00
N LEU A 366 -3.21 21.72 24.71
CA LEU A 366 -1.75 21.68 24.59
C LEU A 366 -1.28 21.11 23.25
N GLU A 367 -1.95 20.07 22.75
CA GLU A 367 -1.72 19.51 21.41
C GLU A 367 -2.03 20.58 20.35
N GLU A 368 -3.19 21.24 20.45
CA GLU A 368 -3.60 22.28 19.52
C GLU A 368 -2.63 23.48 19.54
N TRP A 369 -2.23 23.92 20.72
CA TRP A 369 -1.24 24.98 20.89
C TRP A 369 0.12 24.61 20.28
N TRP A 370 0.64 23.41 20.59
CA TRP A 370 1.94 22.94 20.11
C TRP A 370 2.00 22.84 18.59
N ARG A 371 1.00 22.21 17.96
CA ARG A 371 0.97 22.10 16.50
C ARG A 371 0.91 23.48 15.85
N THR A 372 0.16 24.40 16.44
CA THR A 372 0.06 25.79 15.97
C THR A 372 1.42 26.50 16.06
N TRP A 373 2.12 26.36 17.18
CA TRP A 373 3.47 26.89 17.38
C TRP A 373 4.44 26.35 16.33
N TRP A 374 4.45 25.03 16.14
CA TRP A 374 5.37 24.37 15.22
C TRP A 374 5.09 24.76 13.75
N ARG A 375 3.82 24.87 13.36
CA ARG A 375 3.46 25.34 12.01
C ARG A 375 3.94 26.76 11.75
N LEU A 376 3.73 27.65 12.71
CA LEU A 376 4.21 29.03 12.60
C LEU A 376 5.75 29.11 12.60
N ASP A 377 6.45 28.17 13.22
CA ASP A 377 7.92 28.05 13.12
C ASP A 377 8.40 27.63 11.73
N MET A 378 7.63 26.77 11.06
CA MET A 378 7.93 26.29 9.71
C MET A 378 7.35 27.17 8.59
N ASP A 379 6.88 28.39 8.89
CA ASP A 379 6.19 29.27 7.95
C ASP A 379 4.96 28.63 7.26
N LEU A 380 4.28 27.72 7.94
CA LEU A 380 3.03 27.09 7.49
C LEU A 380 1.81 27.81 8.08
N ASP A 381 0.77 28.01 7.27
CA ASP A 381 -0.49 28.61 7.72
C ASP A 381 -1.28 27.63 8.62
N PRO A 382 -1.46 27.91 9.93
CA PRO A 382 -2.15 27.00 10.83
C PRO A 382 -3.65 26.87 10.54
N SER A 383 -4.23 27.81 9.77
CA SER A 383 -5.65 27.79 9.39
C SER A 383 -5.96 26.89 8.18
N GLU A 384 -4.92 26.38 7.52
CA GLU A 384 -5.04 25.45 6.39
C GLU A 384 -4.64 24.02 6.79
N GLN A 385 -5.18 23.03 6.06
CA GLN A 385 -4.73 21.65 6.17
C GLN A 385 -3.52 21.43 5.25
N HIS A 386 -2.40 21.00 5.82
CA HIS A 386 -1.17 20.77 5.04
C HIS A 386 -0.97 19.30 4.67
N TRP A 387 -1.53 18.38 5.46
CA TRP A 387 -1.49 16.93 5.18
C TRP A 387 -2.87 16.27 5.31
N ALA A 388 -2.99 15.04 4.82
CA ALA A 388 -4.23 14.29 4.98
C ALA A 388 -4.36 13.75 6.41
N GLY A 389 -5.57 13.88 6.97
CA GLY A 389 -5.85 13.67 8.39
C GLY A 389 -5.45 14.84 9.29
N ASP A 390 -5.05 15.97 8.70
CA ASP A 390 -4.70 17.19 9.44
C ASP A 390 -5.93 17.98 9.92
N TRP A 391 -5.73 18.84 10.91
CA TRP A 391 -6.76 19.73 11.46
C TRP A 391 -6.30 21.19 11.44
N THR A 392 -7.26 22.12 11.47
CA THR A 392 -7.03 23.56 11.36
C THR A 392 -7.10 24.23 12.74
N ALA A 393 -6.12 25.09 13.05
CA ALA A 393 -6.08 25.82 14.30
C ALA A 393 -7.20 26.85 14.42
N GLN A 394 -7.77 26.97 15.62
CA GLN A 394 -8.72 28.04 15.91
C GLN A 394 -8.00 29.38 15.95
N GLU A 395 -8.65 30.43 15.44
CA GLU A 395 -8.07 31.78 15.36
C GLU A 395 -7.63 32.31 16.74
N GLY A 396 -8.30 31.90 17.83
CA GLY A 396 -7.90 32.24 19.19
C GLY A 396 -6.54 31.67 19.58
N VAL A 397 -6.27 30.41 19.22
CA VAL A 397 -5.01 29.72 19.48
C VAL A 397 -3.89 30.29 18.64
N ILE A 398 -4.16 30.58 17.35
CA ILE A 398 -3.19 31.23 16.46
C ILE A 398 -2.72 32.55 17.08
N ARG A 399 -3.65 33.41 17.51
CA ARG A 399 -3.31 34.70 18.14
C ARG A 399 -2.55 34.53 19.46
N ALA A 400 -2.90 33.53 20.28
CA ALA A 400 -2.21 33.25 21.53
C ALA A 400 -0.75 32.85 21.28
N VAL A 401 -0.53 31.95 20.32
CA VAL A 401 0.81 31.49 19.94
C VAL A 401 1.64 32.61 19.31
N GLU A 402 1.08 33.40 18.39
CA GLU A 402 1.75 34.57 17.82
C GLU A 402 2.12 35.60 18.91
N GLY A 403 1.20 35.82 19.85
CA GLY A 403 1.44 36.64 21.04
C GLY A 403 2.64 36.15 21.83
N PHE A 404 2.65 34.87 22.20
CA PHE A 404 3.77 34.24 22.92
C PHE A 404 5.09 34.31 22.15
N ARG A 405 5.10 34.06 20.84
CA ARG A 405 6.31 34.17 20.01
C ARG A 405 6.86 35.60 19.94
N SER A 406 6.01 36.60 20.15
CA SER A 406 6.41 38.01 20.21
C SER A 406 6.98 38.45 21.56
N GLU A 407 6.83 37.63 22.62
CA GLU A 407 7.38 37.91 23.95
C GLU A 407 8.93 37.85 23.95
N PRO A 408 9.60 38.51 24.92
CA PRO A 408 11.05 38.42 25.07
C PRO A 408 11.53 36.97 25.24
N ALA A 409 12.68 36.63 24.66
CA ALA A 409 13.26 35.28 24.72
C ALA A 409 13.37 34.72 26.15
N ALA A 410 13.69 35.55 27.15
CA ALA A 410 13.75 35.14 28.55
C ALA A 410 12.39 34.70 29.13
N VAL A 411 11.28 35.29 28.66
CA VAL A 411 9.93 34.90 29.08
C VAL A 411 9.56 33.56 28.45
N GLN A 412 9.91 33.38 27.18
CA GLN A 412 9.69 32.11 26.48
C GLN A 412 10.49 30.97 27.12
N GLU A 413 11.77 31.21 27.42
CA GLU A 413 12.67 30.26 28.09
C GLU A 413 12.13 29.87 29.47
N GLN A 414 11.70 30.83 30.28
CA GLN A 414 11.13 30.55 31.60
C GLN A 414 9.81 29.76 31.54
N TRP A 415 8.98 30.00 30.52
CA TRP A 415 7.78 29.20 30.31
C TRP A 415 8.16 27.77 29.93
N TRP A 416 9.08 27.60 28.98
CA TRP A 416 9.55 26.28 28.58
C TRP A 416 10.19 25.47 29.71
N GLU A 417 11.01 26.08 30.57
CA GLU A 417 11.60 25.40 31.73
C GLU A 417 10.52 24.88 32.70
N ARG A 418 9.50 25.70 32.98
CA ARG A 418 8.38 25.31 33.84
C ARG A 418 7.55 24.20 33.21
N THR A 419 7.23 24.33 31.93
CA THR A 419 6.50 23.32 31.16
C THR A 419 7.28 22.00 31.10
N ALA A 420 8.60 22.06 30.89
CA ALA A 420 9.46 20.87 30.88
C ALA A 420 9.50 20.16 32.24
N GLN A 421 9.57 20.93 33.33
CA GLN A 421 9.50 20.39 34.68
C GLN A 421 8.15 19.70 34.92
N ALA A 422 7.03 20.36 34.60
CA ALA A 422 5.68 19.81 34.73
C ALA A 422 5.51 18.49 33.93
N ILE A 423 6.04 18.44 32.70
CA ILE A 423 6.01 17.24 31.86
C ILE A 423 6.96 16.15 32.36
N SER A 424 8.02 16.49 33.10
CA SER A 424 8.91 15.50 33.72
C SER A 424 8.33 14.88 34.99
N GLU A 425 7.56 15.66 35.74
CA GLU A 425 6.87 15.26 36.97
C GLU A 425 5.48 14.67 36.68
N CYS A 426 5.04 14.72 35.42
CA CYS A 426 3.69 14.36 34.96
C CYS A 426 2.56 15.16 35.65
N GLU A 427 2.86 16.40 36.03
CA GLU A 427 1.92 17.36 36.63
C GLU A 427 1.33 18.30 35.56
N LEU A 428 0.71 17.73 34.51
CA LEU A 428 0.29 18.52 33.33
C LEU A 428 -0.81 19.57 33.63
N GLU A 429 -1.59 19.41 34.72
CA GLU A 429 -2.53 20.44 35.20
C GLU A 429 -1.86 21.76 35.62
N SER A 430 -0.55 21.73 35.90
CA SER A 430 0.22 22.92 36.25
C SER A 430 0.67 23.74 35.03
N ILE A 431 0.45 23.24 33.82
CA ILE A 431 0.80 23.95 32.58
C ILE A 431 -0.30 24.97 32.27
N GLU A 432 0.06 26.24 32.41
CA GLU A 432 -0.75 27.35 31.94
C GLU A 432 -0.33 27.70 30.50
N LEU A 433 -1.25 27.56 29.55
CA LEU A 433 -1.02 27.99 28.17
C LEU A 433 -0.90 29.53 28.11
N PRO A 434 0.10 30.07 27.37
CA PRO A 434 0.33 31.51 27.26
C PRO A 434 -0.82 32.34 26.71
#